data_AF-A0A139X523-F1
#
_entry.id   AF-A0A139X523-F1
#
_cell.length_a   1.000
_cell.length_b   1.000
_cell.length_c   1.000
_cell.angle_alpha   90.00
_cell.angle_beta   90.00
_cell.angle_gamma   90.00
#
_symmetry.space_group_name_H-M   'P 1'
#
loop_
_entity.id
_entity.type
_entity.pdbx_description
1 polymer ?
#
loop_
_entity_poly.entity_id
_entity_poly.type
_entity_poly.pdbx_seq_one_letter_code
_entity_poly.pdbx_strand_id
1 'polypeptide(L)'
;MQSLTSKNELLKQCESDILRFEKEKQSHSKYADYWGKTYLILGVSGTIFSALCAVLTFSEYKIQIALLAALSAILTGLLAFLNPNQREQDRRKAARDCNNYVTRVQAFVAEIGCYKTPEEMLKEYKVLTNERNELVKTSKY
;
A
#
# COMPACT_ATOMS: atom_id res chain seq x y z
N MET A 1 -34.25 -14.79 20.95
CA MET A 1 -33.93 -15.39 19.62
C MET A 1 -33.45 -14.34 18.61
N GLN A 2 -34.12 -13.18 18.45
CA GLN A 2 -33.69 -12.11 17.52
C GLN A 2 -32.25 -11.57 17.75
N SER A 3 -31.78 -11.42 18.99
CA SER A 3 -30.42 -10.90 19.25
C SER A 3 -29.30 -11.89 18.89
N LEU A 4 -29.55 -13.20 18.99
CA LEU A 4 -28.61 -14.26 18.60
C LEU A 4 -28.44 -14.31 17.07
N THR A 5 -29.53 -14.12 16.32
CA THR A 5 -29.48 -14.03 14.85
C THR A 5 -28.70 -12.81 14.38
N SER A 6 -28.94 -11.64 15.00
CA SER A 6 -28.21 -10.40 14.69
C SER A 6 -26.71 -10.51 15.01
N LYS A 7 -26.33 -11.14 16.12
CA LYS A 7 -24.93 -11.36 16.48
C LYS A 7 -24.19 -12.27 15.48
N ASN A 8 -24.82 -13.36 15.06
CA ASN A 8 -24.23 -14.27 14.07
C ASN A 8 -24.05 -13.62 12.69
N GLU A 9 -24.97 -12.72 12.32
CA GLU A 9 -24.87 -11.97 11.08
C GLU A 9 -23.72 -10.96 11.11
N LEU A 10 -23.54 -10.25 12.24
CA LEU A 10 -22.39 -9.36 12.47
C LEU A 10 -21.06 -10.12 12.41
N LEU A 11 -20.98 -11.31 13.02
CA LEU A 11 -19.79 -12.15 12.97
C LEU A 11 -19.42 -12.53 11.55
N LYS A 12 -20.39 -13.01 10.76
CA LYS A 12 -20.17 -13.31 9.33
C LYS A 12 -19.69 -12.10 8.55
N GLN A 13 -20.24 -10.92 8.83
CA GLN A 13 -19.81 -9.70 8.15
C GLN A 13 -18.39 -9.31 8.55
N CYS A 14 -18.02 -9.45 9.83
CA CYS A 14 -16.66 -9.24 10.31
C CYS A 14 -15.66 -10.22 9.69
N GLU A 15 -16.00 -11.51 9.60
CA GLU A 15 -15.17 -12.52 8.93
C GLU A 15 -14.97 -12.20 7.45
N SER A 16 -16.04 -11.78 6.76
CA SER A 16 -15.96 -11.35 5.36
C SER A 16 -15.05 -10.14 5.18
N ASP A 17 -15.18 -9.15 6.07
CA ASP A 17 -14.34 -7.96 6.07
C ASP A 17 -12.87 -8.31 6.35
N ILE A 18 -12.57 -9.18 7.33
CA ILE A 18 -11.20 -9.64 7.62
C ILE A 18 -10.57 -10.26 6.36
N LEU A 19 -11.24 -11.24 5.75
CA LEU A 19 -10.73 -11.92 4.55
C LEU A 19 -10.50 -10.95 3.38
N ARG A 20 -11.40 -9.98 3.21
CA ARG A 20 -11.28 -8.97 2.17
C ARG A 20 -10.07 -8.08 2.40
N PHE A 21 -9.95 -7.47 3.58
CA PHE A 21 -8.89 -6.52 3.88
C PHE A 21 -7.52 -7.19 4.05
N GLU A 22 -7.45 -8.46 4.40
CA GLU A 22 -6.21 -9.24 4.31
C GLU A 22 -5.71 -9.39 2.87
N LYS A 23 -6.62 -9.64 1.91
CA LYS A 23 -6.27 -9.67 0.49
C LYS A 23 -5.85 -8.30 -0.02
N GLU A 24 -6.58 -7.25 0.34
CA GLU A 24 -6.21 -5.87 -0.01
C GLU A 24 -4.83 -5.49 0.57
N LYS A 25 -4.56 -5.84 1.84
CA LYS A 25 -3.24 -5.69 2.47
C LYS A 25 -2.13 -6.35 1.67
N GLN A 26 -2.30 -7.63 1.31
CA GLN A 26 -1.30 -8.37 0.54
C GLN A 26 -1.08 -7.75 -0.85
N SER A 27 -2.16 -7.33 -1.50
CA SER A 27 -2.09 -6.63 -2.79
C SER A 27 -1.29 -5.34 -2.69
N HIS A 28 -1.64 -4.46 -1.75
CA HIS A 28 -0.92 -3.21 -1.52
C HIS A 28 0.55 -3.45 -1.15
N SER A 29 0.87 -4.45 -0.34
CA SER A 29 2.26 -4.81 -0.02
C SER A 29 3.04 -5.23 -1.28
N LYS A 30 2.46 -6.06 -2.14
CA LYS A 30 3.11 -6.47 -3.40
C LYS A 30 3.36 -5.29 -4.33
N TYR A 31 2.40 -4.38 -4.45
CA TYR A 31 2.58 -3.17 -5.26
C TYR A 31 3.62 -2.23 -4.66
N ALA A 32 3.68 -2.10 -3.33
CA ALA A 32 4.73 -1.35 -2.67
C ALA A 32 6.11 -1.92 -3.03
N ASP A 33 6.30 -3.24 -2.88
CA ASP A 33 7.58 -3.88 -3.20
C ASP A 33 7.93 -3.76 -4.68
N TYR A 34 6.95 -3.82 -5.58
CA TYR A 34 7.15 -3.56 -7.00
C TYR A 34 7.70 -2.15 -7.22
N TRP A 35 7.03 -1.13 -6.68
CA TRP A 35 7.45 0.27 -6.83
C TRP A 35 8.80 0.56 -6.17
N GLY A 36 9.08 -0.04 -5.01
CA GLY A 36 10.39 0.08 -4.36
C GLY A 36 11.51 -0.53 -5.21
N LYS A 37 11.29 -1.68 -5.84
CA LYS A 37 12.23 -2.27 -6.80
C LYS A 37 12.40 -1.38 -8.03
N THR A 38 11.32 -0.82 -8.57
CA THR A 38 11.38 0.11 -9.71
C THR A 38 12.21 1.35 -9.38
N TYR A 39 12.02 1.94 -8.19
CA TYR A 39 12.83 3.07 -7.73
C TYR A 39 14.31 2.73 -7.67
N LEU A 40 14.66 1.58 -7.06
CA LEU A 40 16.05 1.14 -6.95
C LEU A 40 16.68 0.85 -8.32
N ILE A 41 15.99 0.13 -9.21
CA ILE A 41 16.52 -0.21 -10.53
C ILE A 41 16.79 1.07 -11.34
N LEU A 42 15.81 1.99 -11.40
CA LEU A 42 15.96 3.22 -12.17
C LEU A 42 17.02 4.15 -11.55
N GLY A 43 17.05 4.31 -10.23
CA GLY A 43 18.00 5.16 -9.53
C GLY A 43 19.44 4.67 -9.63
N VAL A 44 19.66 3.37 -9.40
CA VAL A 44 21.01 2.78 -9.46
C VAL A 44 21.53 2.78 -10.89
N SER A 45 20.72 2.38 -11.88
CA SER A 45 21.14 2.41 -13.29
C SER A 45 21.44 3.83 -13.78
N GLY A 46 20.61 4.81 -13.42
CA GLY A 46 20.84 6.22 -13.76
C GLY A 46 22.12 6.78 -13.15
N THR A 47 22.43 6.37 -11.91
CA THR A 47 23.68 6.74 -11.23
C THR A 47 24.90 6.12 -11.93
N ILE A 48 24.82 4.83 -12.30
CA ILE A 48 25.90 4.15 -13.03
C ILE A 48 26.17 4.81 -14.38
N PHE A 49 25.13 5.10 -15.18
CA PHE A 49 25.30 5.77 -16.47
C PHE A 49 25.87 7.18 -16.32
N SER A 50 25.45 7.93 -15.30
CA SER A 50 26.01 9.25 -14.99
C SER A 50 27.49 9.16 -14.62
N ALA A 51 27.87 8.20 -13.78
CA ALA A 51 29.27 7.98 -13.40
C ALA A 51 30.14 7.60 -14.60
N LEU A 52 29.66 6.67 -15.45
CA LEU A 52 30.38 6.29 -16.68
C LEU A 52 30.50 7.46 -17.65
N CYS A 53 29.45 8.27 -17.80
CA CYS A 53 29.47 9.47 -18.62
C CYS A 53 30.54 10.46 -18.12
N ALA A 54 30.63 10.69 -16.80
CA ALA A 54 31.62 11.56 -16.20
C ALA A 54 33.07 11.07 -16.44
N VAL A 55 33.33 9.76 -16.28
CA VAL A 55 34.65 9.17 -16.55
C VAL A 55 35.02 9.28 -18.03
N LEU A 56 34.09 8.95 -18.93
CA LEU A 56 34.34 8.97 -20.37
C LEU A 56 34.44 10.38 -20.94
N THR A 57 34.03 11.42 -20.22
CA THR A 57 34.14 12.82 -20.69
C THR A 57 35.58 13.22 -21.03
N PHE A 58 36.58 12.59 -20.40
CA PHE A 58 38.00 12.83 -20.68
C PHE A 58 38.57 11.96 -21.82
N SER A 59 37.74 11.14 -22.45
CA SER A 59 38.12 10.26 -23.57
C SER A 59 37.64 10.79 -24.91
N GLU A 60 38.13 10.23 -26.01
CA GLU A 60 37.70 10.63 -27.37
C GLU A 60 36.33 10.05 -27.79
N TYR A 61 35.68 9.27 -26.91
CA TYR A 61 34.44 8.54 -27.18
C TYR A 61 33.16 9.42 -27.13
N LYS A 62 33.11 10.46 -27.97
CA LYS A 62 32.04 11.49 -27.98
C LYS A 62 30.62 10.93 -28.14
N ILE A 63 30.43 9.92 -29.00
CA ILE A 63 29.11 9.33 -29.27
C ILE A 63 28.63 8.53 -28.05
N GLN A 64 29.51 7.76 -27.43
CA GLN A 64 29.21 6.95 -26.25
C GLN A 64 28.80 7.81 -25.06
N ILE A 65 29.48 8.94 -24.85
CA ILE A 65 29.13 9.93 -23.81
C ILE A 65 27.72 10.48 -24.05
N ALA A 66 27.40 10.88 -25.28
CA ALA A 66 26.08 11.42 -25.62
C ALA A 66 24.96 10.39 -25.36
N LEU A 67 25.19 9.11 -25.70
CA LEU A 67 24.24 8.03 -25.44
C LEU A 67 24.04 7.79 -23.93
N LEU A 68 25.12 7.74 -23.15
CA LEU A 68 25.03 7.57 -21.69
C LEU A 68 24.33 8.74 -21.01
N ALA A 69 24.61 9.97 -21.44
CA ALA A 69 23.94 11.16 -20.96
C ALA A 69 22.44 11.13 -21.27
N ALA A 70 22.06 10.75 -22.50
CA ALA A 70 20.67 10.61 -22.90
C ALA A 70 19.94 9.53 -22.08
N LEU A 71 20.56 8.36 -21.88
CA LEU A 71 20.00 7.29 -21.05
C LEU A 71 19.81 7.72 -19.58
N SER A 72 20.81 8.40 -19.01
CA SER A 72 20.71 8.96 -17.66
C SER A 72 19.57 9.96 -17.53
N ALA A 73 19.41 10.86 -18.50
CA ALA A 73 18.33 11.83 -18.53
C ALA A 73 16.95 11.15 -18.64
N ILE A 74 16.81 10.12 -19.48
CA ILE A 74 15.57 9.34 -19.61
C ILE A 74 15.22 8.67 -18.28
N LEU A 75 16.17 8.00 -17.62
CA LEU A 75 15.93 7.34 -16.33
C LEU A 75 15.53 8.34 -15.24
N THR A 76 16.19 9.50 -15.20
CA THR A 76 15.85 10.59 -14.28
C THR A 76 14.44 11.12 -14.56
N GLY A 77 14.09 11.31 -15.82
CA GLY A 77 12.74 11.69 -16.25
C GLY A 77 11.69 10.66 -15.84
N LEU A 78 11.97 9.36 -16.00
CA LEU A 78 11.09 8.28 -15.56
C LEU A 78 10.92 8.27 -14.04
N LEU A 79 11.99 8.49 -13.26
CA LEU A 79 11.91 8.61 -11.81
C LEU A 79 11.01 9.77 -11.37
N ALA A 80 11.15 10.94 -12.01
CA ALA A 80 10.34 12.10 -11.71
C ALA A 80 8.87 11.91 -12.11
N PHE A 81 8.61 11.37 -13.31
CA PHE A 81 7.28 11.18 -13.84
C PHE A 81 6.50 10.07 -13.13
N LEU A 82 7.12 8.89 -12.96
CA LEU A 82 6.45 7.75 -12.31
C LEU A 82 6.36 7.96 -10.80
N ASN A 83 7.28 8.71 -10.20
CA ASN A 83 7.44 8.92 -8.77
C ASN A 83 7.29 7.60 -7.97
N PRO A 84 8.13 6.59 -8.28
CA PRO A 84 7.96 5.24 -7.74
C PRO A 84 8.13 5.20 -6.21
N ASN A 85 8.98 6.08 -5.64
CA ASN A 85 9.15 6.18 -4.19
C ASN A 85 7.85 6.62 -3.48
N GLN A 86 7.16 7.66 -3.98
CA GLN A 86 5.89 8.07 -3.39
C GLN A 86 4.84 6.95 -3.51
N ARG A 87 4.75 6.31 -4.68
CA ARG A 87 3.81 5.19 -4.91
C ARG A 87 4.09 4.01 -3.99
N GLU A 88 5.35 3.68 -3.74
CA GLU A 88 5.71 2.67 -2.74
C GLU A 88 5.15 3.07 -1.36
N GLN A 89 5.45 4.29 -0.91
CA GLN A 89 5.05 4.76 0.42
C GLN A 89 3.54 4.77 0.60
N ASP A 90 2.80 5.23 -0.41
CA ASP A 90 1.34 5.24 -0.42
C ASP A 90 0.78 3.82 -0.32
N ARG A 91 1.34 2.87 -1.08
CA ARG A 91 0.91 1.47 -1.03
C ARG A 91 1.30 0.78 0.28
N ARG A 92 2.47 1.09 0.87
CA ARG A 92 2.81 0.59 2.22
C ARG A 92 1.89 1.15 3.28
N LYS A 93 1.52 2.43 3.17
CA LYS A 93 0.55 3.06 4.06
C LYS A 93 -0.81 2.36 3.97
N ALA A 94 -1.34 2.17 2.76
CA ALA A 94 -2.60 1.45 2.55
C ALA A 94 -2.56 0.02 3.13
N ALA A 95 -1.45 -0.71 2.97
CA ALA A 95 -1.28 -2.03 3.56
C ALA A 95 -1.31 -1.99 5.11
N ARG A 96 -0.66 -1.00 5.73
CA ARG A 96 -0.72 -0.80 7.19
C ARG A 96 -2.12 -0.44 7.65
N ASP A 97 -2.82 0.44 6.94
CA ASP A 97 -4.16 0.86 7.29
C ASP A 97 -5.15 -0.32 7.21
N CYS A 98 -5.04 -1.17 6.18
CA CYS A 98 -5.78 -2.44 6.10
C CYS A 98 -5.45 -3.37 7.27
N ASN A 99 -4.17 -3.50 7.64
CA ASN A 99 -3.76 -4.34 8.75
C ASN A 99 -4.35 -3.86 10.08
N ASN A 100 -4.29 -2.55 10.33
CA ASN A 100 -4.85 -1.92 11.53
C ASN A 100 -6.36 -2.17 11.63
N TYR A 101 -7.08 -2.05 10.52
CA TYR A 101 -8.51 -2.38 10.47
C TYR A 101 -8.78 -3.85 10.79
N VAL A 102 -8.07 -4.77 10.15
CA VAL A 102 -8.21 -6.22 10.41
C VAL A 102 -7.97 -6.54 11.90
N THR A 103 -6.92 -5.99 12.49
CA THR A 103 -6.62 -6.19 13.92
C THR A 103 -7.74 -5.67 14.82
N ARG A 104 -8.34 -4.51 14.48
CA ARG A 104 -9.47 -3.96 15.24
C ARG A 104 -10.75 -4.78 15.09
N VAL A 105 -11.06 -5.25 13.89
CA VAL A 105 -12.21 -6.15 13.67
C VAL A 105 -12.01 -7.46 14.42
N GLN A 106 -10.80 -8.02 14.44
CA GLN A 106 -10.47 -9.22 15.22
C GLN A 106 -10.66 -8.99 16.73
N ALA A 107 -10.21 -7.84 17.25
CA ALA A 107 -10.43 -7.47 18.65
C ALA A 107 -11.94 -7.35 18.97
N PHE A 108 -12.70 -6.67 18.11
CA PHE A 108 -14.16 -6.57 18.25
C PHE A 108 -14.84 -7.94 18.25
N VAL A 109 -14.44 -8.85 17.35
CA VAL A 109 -14.95 -10.22 17.30
C VAL A 109 -14.62 -10.99 18.59
N ALA A 110 -13.42 -10.83 19.14
CA ALA A 110 -13.04 -11.46 20.40
C ALA A 110 -13.84 -10.92 21.60
N GLU A 111 -14.16 -9.62 21.59
CA GLU A 111 -14.88 -8.93 22.67
C GLU A 111 -16.40 -9.00 22.54
N ILE A 112 -16.94 -9.52 21.42
CA ILE A 112 -18.39 -9.50 21.13
C ILE A 112 -19.24 -10.23 22.19
N GLY A 113 -18.64 -11.15 22.96
CA GLY A 113 -19.25 -11.84 24.08
C GLY A 113 -19.28 -11.05 25.39
N CYS A 114 -18.47 -10.01 25.50
CA CYS A 114 -18.28 -9.21 26.71
C CYS A 114 -19.20 -7.98 26.79
N TYR A 115 -19.85 -7.60 25.69
CA TYR A 115 -20.78 -6.46 25.66
C TYR A 115 -22.02 -6.74 26.51
N LYS A 116 -22.38 -5.79 27.37
CA LYS A 116 -23.50 -5.92 28.31
C LYS A 116 -24.83 -5.67 27.62
N THR A 117 -24.84 -4.78 26.61
CA THR A 117 -26.03 -4.47 25.83
C THR A 117 -25.78 -4.59 24.32
N PRO A 118 -26.82 -4.92 23.53
CA PRO A 118 -26.74 -4.87 22.07
C PRO A 118 -26.38 -3.47 21.53
N GLU A 119 -26.77 -2.41 22.24
CA GLU A 119 -26.52 -1.03 21.84
C GLU A 119 -25.03 -0.65 21.89
N GLU A 120 -24.31 -1.10 22.93
CA GLU A 120 -22.86 -0.92 23.04
C GLU A 120 -22.13 -1.61 21.88
N MET A 121 -22.51 -2.85 21.57
CA MET A 121 -21.97 -3.62 20.45
C MET A 121 -22.22 -2.92 19.10
N LEU A 122 -23.45 -2.46 18.86
CA LEU A 122 -23.81 -1.77 17.62
C LEU A 122 -23.09 -0.43 17.48
N LYS A 123 -22.85 0.28 18.59
CA LYS A 123 -22.08 1.52 18.59
C LYS A 123 -20.65 1.30 18.14
N GLU A 124 -19.97 0.30 18.70
CA GLU A 124 -18.59 -0.04 18.29
C GLU A 124 -18.54 -0.54 16.85
N TYR A 125 -19.50 -1.38 16.45
CA TYR A 125 -19.62 -1.84 15.08
C TYR A 125 -19.81 -0.70 14.06
N LYS A 126 -20.54 0.35 14.45
CA LYS A 126 -20.71 1.55 13.62
C LYS A 126 -19.40 2.32 13.43
N VAL A 127 -18.54 2.37 14.45
CA VAL A 127 -17.20 2.95 14.34
C VAL A 127 -16.37 2.18 13.30
N LEU A 128 -16.34 0.85 13.40
CA LEU A 128 -15.65 0.00 12.42
C LEU A 128 -16.22 0.16 11.00
N THR A 129 -17.55 0.29 10.89
CA THR A 129 -18.21 0.52 9.59
C THR A 129 -17.78 1.84 8.96
N ASN A 130 -17.63 2.90 9.75
CA ASN A 130 -17.15 4.19 9.25
C ASN A 130 -15.69 4.09 8.78
N GLU A 131 -14.83 3.43 9.55
CA GLU A 131 -13.43 3.20 9.17
C GLU A 131 -13.32 2.39 7.89
N ARG A 132 -14.11 1.32 7.76
CA ARG A 132 -14.23 0.54 6.53
C ARG A 132 -14.57 1.44 5.34
N ASN A 133 -15.55 2.31 5.49
CA ASN A 133 -15.98 3.20 4.41
C ASN A 133 -14.89 4.20 4.01
N GLU A 134 -14.13 4.72 4.97
CA GLU A 134 -12.98 5.59 4.69
C GLU A 134 -11.87 4.83 3.96
N LEU A 135 -11.55 3.61 4.39
CA LEU A 135 -10.57 2.76 3.71
C LEU A 135 -10.98 2.39 2.29
N VAL A 136 -12.27 2.12 2.06
CA VAL A 136 -12.77 1.82 0.71
C VAL A 136 -12.67 3.03 -0.22
N LYS A 137 -12.81 4.26 0.31
CA LYS A 137 -12.62 5.49 -0.48
C LYS A 137 -11.16 5.67 -0.86
N THR A 138 -10.23 5.45 0.08
CA THR A 138 -8.79 5.65 -0.16
C THR A 138 -8.16 4.52 -0.97
N SER A 139 -8.63 3.28 -0.81
CA SER A 139 -8.18 2.06 -1.52
C SER A 139 -8.44 2.12 -3.04
N LYS A 140 -9.43 2.90 -3.50
CA LYS A 140 -9.75 3.06 -4.93
C LYS A 140 -8.72 3.88 -5.73
N TYR A 141 -7.81 4.57 -5.06
CA TYR A 141 -6.77 5.41 -5.66
C TYR A 141 -5.37 4.84 -5.37
#